data_AF-A0A2G1X173-F1
#
_entry.id   AF-A0A2G1X173-F1
#
_cell.length_a   1.000
_cell.length_b   1.000
_cell.length_c   1.000
_cell.angle_alpha   90.00
_cell.angle_beta   90.00
_cell.angle_gamma   90.00
#
_symmetry.space_group_name_H-M   'P 1'
#
loop_
_entity.id
_entity.type
_entity.pdbx_description
1 polymer ?
#
loop_
_entity_poly.entity_id
_entity_poly.type
_entity_poly.pdbx_seq_one_letter_code
_entity_poly.pdbx_strand_id
1 'polypeptide(L)'
;MSASDGAGVIERIGFRMSEVVERWMPSPFVFAILLTYIVYVAGLVGTDSGPVELLEFWYGGFWAFLGFSMQMVLILMTGFVIAYHPRVNAILQRLAEIPSSGAQAAAFVGFISMSLAWVHWGFSLIMGAIFAREMGKVAHRKDINIHYPLLAVAGYMGLGLTWHWGISGSAPLQLTDANNIGEGTGFEFLTSTVPAAETIFHPYALTLTALSIVFASAVLYVLAPSGDRAKGITEYVDEADLFDSAADGGRATDDAATDGGTDAADAADPVDEPPAEV
;
A
#
# COMPACT_ATOMS: atom_id res chain seq x y z
N MET A 1 -15.77 16.28 22.22
CA MET A 1 -14.79 16.40 23.32
C MET A 1 -13.43 16.18 22.68
N SER A 2 -12.58 17.21 22.55
CA SER A 2 -11.34 17.06 21.78
C SER A 2 -10.45 16.02 22.45
N ALA A 3 -9.91 15.08 21.68
CA ALA A 3 -9.06 13.98 22.14
C ALA A 3 -7.73 14.45 22.80
N SER A 4 -7.58 15.74 23.09
CA SER A 4 -6.36 16.43 23.48
C SER A 4 -6.14 16.61 24.98
N ASP A 5 -7.19 16.49 25.79
CA ASP A 5 -7.18 17.05 27.16
C ASP A 5 -6.47 16.16 28.19
N GLY A 6 -6.14 14.91 27.83
CA GLY A 6 -5.26 14.01 28.59
C GLY A 6 -4.03 13.53 27.83
N ALA A 7 -3.84 13.96 26.58
CA ALA A 7 -2.79 13.47 25.70
C ALA A 7 -1.42 14.09 26.04
N GLY A 8 -0.37 13.27 26.04
CA GLY A 8 1.00 13.74 26.21
C GLY A 8 1.44 14.68 25.08
N VAL A 9 2.52 15.44 25.28
CA VAL A 9 3.02 16.40 24.27
C VAL A 9 3.30 15.72 22.92
N ILE A 10 3.91 14.53 22.94
CA ILE A 10 4.24 13.75 21.74
C ILE A 10 2.96 13.30 21.01
N GLU A 11 1.98 12.80 21.77
CA GLU A 11 0.70 12.34 21.23
C GLU A 11 -0.07 13.47 20.56
N ARG A 12 -0.06 14.66 21.17
CA ARG A 12 -0.69 15.88 20.60
C ARG A 12 -0.01 16.33 19.30
N ILE A 13 1.32 16.21 19.22
CA ILE A 13 2.05 16.47 17.97
C ILE A 13 1.65 15.45 16.91
N GLY A 14 1.58 14.16 17.28
CA GLY A 14 1.13 13.09 16.39
C GLY A 14 -0.27 13.34 15.81
N PHE A 15 -1.24 13.69 16.65
CA PHE A 15 -2.59 14.01 16.19
C PHE A 15 -2.61 15.21 15.24
N ARG A 16 -1.87 16.29 15.54
CA ARG A 16 -1.79 17.44 14.63
C ARG A 16 -1.16 17.08 13.29
N MET A 17 -0.13 16.24 13.28
CA MET A 17 0.47 15.77 12.03
C MET A 17 -0.52 14.93 11.22
N SER A 18 -1.27 14.03 11.87
CA SER A 18 -2.33 13.24 11.23
C SER A 18 -3.40 14.13 10.61
N GLU A 19 -3.93 15.10 11.36
CA GLU A 19 -4.96 16.04 10.87
C GLU A 19 -4.49 16.84 9.65
N VAL A 20 -3.22 17.28 9.63
CA VAL A 20 -2.66 17.98 8.48
C VAL A 20 -2.51 17.04 7.28
N VAL A 21 -1.98 15.84 7.49
CA VAL A 21 -1.78 14.85 6.43
C VAL A 21 -3.11 14.43 5.83
N GLU A 22 -4.09 14.04 6.64
CA GLU A 22 -5.42 13.61 6.19
C GLU A 22 -6.15 14.69 5.40
N ARG A 23 -5.95 15.97 5.76
CA ARG A 23 -6.62 17.10 5.11
C ARG A 23 -5.96 17.53 3.81
N TRP A 24 -4.63 17.43 3.71
CA TRP A 24 -3.87 18.09 2.64
C TRP A 24 -3.10 17.13 1.73
N MET A 25 -2.92 15.86 2.10
CA MET A 25 -2.19 14.90 1.28
C MET A 25 -2.99 14.66 -0.01
N PRO A 26 -2.48 15.06 -1.19
CA PRO A 26 -3.16 14.83 -2.45
C PRO A 26 -3.13 13.35 -2.79
N SER A 27 -3.98 12.93 -3.72
CA SER A 27 -3.86 11.57 -4.28
C SER A 27 -2.47 11.39 -4.91
N PRO A 28 -1.85 10.19 -4.83
CA PRO A 28 -0.53 9.95 -5.41
C PRO A 28 -0.43 10.30 -6.90
N PHE A 29 -1.53 10.13 -7.64
CA PHE A 29 -1.60 10.50 -9.06
C PHE A 29 -1.53 12.01 -9.29
N VAL A 30 -2.29 12.80 -8.51
CA VAL A 30 -2.21 14.27 -8.57
C VAL A 30 -0.81 14.74 -8.20
N PHE A 31 -0.21 14.13 -7.17
CA PHE A 31 1.17 14.43 -6.78
C PHE A 31 2.17 14.19 -7.92
N ALA A 32 2.06 13.07 -8.63
CA ALA A 32 2.93 12.75 -9.78
C ALA A 32 2.77 13.76 -10.94
N ILE A 33 1.54 14.19 -11.22
CA ILE A 33 1.27 15.21 -12.25
C ILE A 33 1.89 16.56 -11.85
N LEU A 34 1.67 17.00 -10.60
CA LEU A 34 2.25 18.25 -10.11
C LEU A 34 3.77 18.22 -10.17
N LEU A 35 4.38 17.11 -9.75
CA LEU A 35 5.83 16.93 -9.81
C LEU A 35 6.34 16.95 -11.25
N THR A 36 5.59 16.39 -12.21
CA THR A 36 5.94 16.46 -13.64
C THR A 36 6.06 17.91 -14.11
N TYR A 37 5.09 18.77 -13.78
CA TYR A 37 5.16 20.19 -14.14
C TYR A 37 6.27 20.94 -13.41
N ILE A 38 6.48 20.64 -12.12
CA ILE A 38 7.56 21.25 -11.33
C ILE A 38 8.92 20.91 -11.95
N VAL A 39 9.17 19.64 -12.28
CA VAL A 39 10.42 19.19 -12.91
C VAL A 39 10.58 19.80 -14.29
N TYR A 40 9.51 19.89 -15.08
CA TYR A 40 9.53 20.56 -16.38
C TYR A 40 9.94 22.04 -16.28
N VAL A 41 9.31 22.80 -15.37
CA VAL A 41 9.65 24.21 -15.14
C VAL A 41 11.06 24.35 -14.56
N ALA A 42 11.45 23.49 -13.63
CA ALA A 42 12.80 23.48 -13.06
C ALA A 42 13.87 23.20 -14.11
N GLY A 43 13.60 22.28 -15.05
CA GLY A 43 14.46 22.02 -16.20
C GLY A 43 14.60 23.26 -17.08
N LEU A 44 13.48 23.89 -17.44
CA LEU A 44 13.47 25.09 -18.29
C LEU A 44 14.29 26.25 -17.74
N VAL A 45 14.30 26.45 -16.43
CA VAL A 45 15.01 27.57 -15.79
C VAL A 45 16.40 27.18 -15.30
N GLY A 46 16.65 25.89 -15.10
CA GLY A 46 17.83 25.37 -14.41
C GLY A 46 18.83 24.64 -15.31
N THR A 47 18.48 24.35 -16.56
CA THR A 47 19.36 23.70 -17.54
C THR A 47 19.39 24.47 -18.86
N ASP A 48 20.34 24.10 -19.73
CA ASP A 48 20.42 24.64 -21.10
C ASP A 48 19.41 23.98 -22.06
N SER A 49 18.48 23.16 -21.54
CA SER A 49 17.56 22.35 -22.35
C SER A 49 16.37 23.16 -22.85
N GLY A 50 15.96 22.92 -24.10
CA GLY A 50 14.81 23.58 -24.70
C GLY A 50 13.45 23.06 -24.20
N PRO A 51 12.34 23.80 -24.40
CA PRO A 51 11.00 23.36 -23.99
C PRO A 51 10.52 22.08 -24.68
N VAL A 52 10.92 21.86 -25.94
CA VAL A 52 10.58 20.64 -26.67
C VAL A 52 11.46 19.47 -26.23
N GLU A 53 12.75 19.71 -26.03
CA GLU A 53 13.71 18.71 -25.58
C GLU A 53 13.34 18.12 -24.21
N LEU A 54 12.89 18.95 -23.27
CA LEU A 54 12.40 18.47 -21.97
C LEU A 54 11.14 17.58 -22.09
N LEU A 55 10.27 17.84 -23.07
CA LEU A 55 9.12 16.97 -23.36
C LEU A 55 9.58 15.64 -23.95
N GLU A 56 10.60 15.65 -24.81
CA GLU A 56 11.20 14.44 -25.37
C GLU A 56 11.85 13.59 -24.28
N PHE A 57 12.54 14.20 -23.31
CA PHE A 57 13.08 13.48 -22.15
C PHE A 57 11.98 12.85 -21.29
N TRP A 58 10.91 13.60 -21.02
CA TRP A 58 9.76 13.07 -20.27
C TRP A 58 9.11 11.88 -21.00
N TYR A 59 8.86 12.04 -22.30
CA TYR A 59 8.28 10.99 -23.14
C TYR A 59 9.18 9.75 -23.20
N GLY A 60 10.48 9.93 -23.48
CA GLY A 60 11.44 8.84 -23.54
C GLY A 60 11.56 8.10 -22.21
N GLY A 61 11.61 8.84 -21.10
CA GLY A 61 11.62 8.28 -19.75
C GLY A 61 10.36 7.45 -19.46
N PHE A 62 9.17 7.97 -19.78
CA PHE A 62 7.91 7.26 -19.57
C PHE A 62 7.92 5.85 -20.20
N TRP A 63 8.37 5.75 -21.46
CA TRP A 63 8.42 4.46 -22.15
C TRP A 63 9.55 3.55 -21.67
N ALA A 64 10.68 4.11 -21.21
CA ALA A 64 11.78 3.33 -20.63
C ALA A 64 11.34 2.59 -19.34
N PHE A 65 10.41 3.15 -18.57
CA PHE A 65 9.91 2.56 -17.33
C PHE A 65 8.76 1.56 -17.51
N LEU A 66 8.30 1.28 -18.73
CA LEU A 66 7.14 0.41 -18.95
C LEU A 66 7.39 -1.04 -18.47
N GLY A 67 8.57 -1.59 -18.75
CA GLY A 67 8.95 -2.94 -18.30
C GLY A 67 9.01 -3.03 -16.77
N PHE A 68 9.65 -2.07 -16.13
CA PHE A 68 9.70 -1.96 -14.67
C PHE A 68 8.29 -1.79 -14.05
N SER A 69 7.44 -0.96 -14.66
CA SER A 69 6.07 -0.75 -14.22
C SER A 69 5.26 -2.04 -14.30
N MET A 70 5.41 -2.82 -15.37
CA MET A 70 4.77 -4.13 -15.51
C MET A 70 5.23 -5.10 -14.42
N GLN A 71 6.52 -5.12 -14.08
CA GLN A 71 7.03 -5.92 -12.96
C GLN A 71 6.36 -5.54 -11.64
N MET A 72 6.22 -4.24 -11.36
CA MET A 72 5.55 -3.75 -10.14
C MET A 72 4.06 -4.10 -10.11
N VAL A 73 3.36 -3.98 -11.26
CA VAL A 73 1.96 -4.40 -11.39
C VAL A 73 1.82 -5.90 -11.10
N LEU A 74 2.70 -6.73 -11.66
CA LEU A 74 2.66 -8.17 -11.43
C LEU A 74 2.90 -8.51 -9.96
N ILE A 75 3.87 -7.87 -9.30
CA ILE A 75 4.13 -8.06 -7.86
C ILE A 75 2.88 -7.71 -7.04
N LEU A 76 2.23 -6.58 -7.30
CA LEU A 76 1.01 -6.21 -6.57
C LEU A 76 -0.15 -7.16 -6.86
N MET A 77 -0.35 -7.53 -8.13
CA MET A 77 -1.45 -8.39 -8.56
C MET A 77 -1.30 -9.81 -8.01
N THR A 78 -0.11 -10.40 -8.05
CA THR A 78 0.12 -11.74 -7.47
C THR A 78 0.00 -11.71 -5.96
N GLY A 79 0.51 -10.66 -5.30
CA GLY A 79 0.29 -10.43 -3.88
C GLY A 79 -1.18 -10.35 -3.52
N PHE A 80 -1.98 -9.64 -4.32
CA PHE A 80 -3.42 -9.52 -4.16
C PHE A 80 -4.12 -10.88 -4.29
N VAL A 81 -3.84 -11.61 -5.37
CA VAL A 81 -4.47 -12.93 -5.62
C VAL A 81 -4.20 -13.90 -4.47
N ILE A 82 -2.96 -13.92 -3.93
CA ILE A 82 -2.63 -14.78 -2.79
C ILE A 82 -3.36 -14.33 -1.52
N ALA A 83 -3.41 -13.02 -1.25
CA ALA A 83 -4.05 -12.47 -0.06
C ALA A 83 -5.54 -12.81 0.04
N TYR A 84 -6.25 -12.78 -1.09
CA TYR A 84 -7.69 -13.06 -1.13
C TYR A 84 -8.02 -14.56 -1.21
N HIS A 85 -7.01 -15.43 -1.35
CA HIS A 85 -7.26 -16.86 -1.42
C HIS A 85 -7.93 -17.37 -0.14
N PRO A 86 -9.03 -18.17 -0.21
CA PRO A 86 -9.80 -18.57 0.97
C PRO A 86 -8.98 -19.26 2.06
N ARG A 87 -7.96 -20.04 1.68
CA ARG A 87 -7.06 -20.69 2.63
C ARG A 87 -6.18 -19.69 3.38
N VAL A 88 -5.75 -18.62 2.74
CA VAL A 88 -4.92 -17.58 3.35
C VAL A 88 -5.76 -16.79 4.35
N ASN A 89 -6.98 -16.39 3.97
CA ASN A 89 -7.94 -15.78 4.88
C ASN A 89 -8.25 -16.67 6.10
N ALA A 90 -8.44 -17.98 5.92
CA ALA A 90 -8.66 -18.90 7.04
C ALA A 90 -7.44 -19.01 7.97
N ILE A 91 -6.22 -18.94 7.43
CA ILE A 91 -4.99 -18.90 8.24
C ILE A 91 -4.95 -17.58 9.03
N LEU A 92 -5.23 -16.44 8.41
CA LEU A 92 -5.24 -15.15 9.08
C LEU A 92 -6.23 -15.09 10.23
N GLN A 93 -7.44 -15.59 10.04
CA GLN A 93 -8.44 -15.66 11.12
C GLN A 93 -7.89 -16.47 12.30
N ARG A 94 -7.27 -17.64 12.04
CA ARG A 94 -6.66 -18.45 13.11
C ARG A 94 -5.49 -17.74 13.78
N LEU A 95 -4.66 -17.04 13.02
CA LEU A 95 -3.56 -16.25 13.57
C LEU A 95 -4.09 -15.09 14.43
N ALA A 96 -5.19 -14.45 14.03
CA ALA A 96 -5.82 -13.37 14.76
C ALA A 96 -6.36 -13.80 16.13
N GLU A 97 -6.64 -15.09 16.32
CA GLU A 97 -7.08 -15.65 17.58
C GLU A 97 -5.96 -15.82 18.62
N ILE A 98 -4.68 -15.76 18.22
CA ILE A 98 -3.52 -16.05 19.09
C ILE A 98 -3.28 -14.95 20.14
N PRO A 99 -3.29 -13.64 19.80
CA PRO A 99 -3.01 -12.61 20.79
C PRO A 99 -4.07 -12.51 21.88
N SER A 100 -3.60 -12.27 23.10
CA SER A 100 -4.41 -12.15 24.31
C SER A 100 -4.54 -10.72 24.84
N SER A 101 -3.80 -9.77 24.25
CA SER A 101 -3.80 -8.35 24.63
C SER A 101 -3.53 -7.46 23.42
N GLY A 102 -3.90 -6.18 23.48
CA GLY A 102 -3.66 -5.24 22.39
C GLY A 102 -2.19 -5.00 22.05
N ALA A 103 -1.31 -5.02 23.06
CA ALA A 103 0.14 -4.96 22.85
C ALA A 103 0.66 -6.18 22.07
N GLN A 104 0.21 -7.38 22.44
CA GLN A 104 0.55 -8.60 21.72
C GLN A 104 -0.02 -8.58 20.30
N ALA A 105 -1.25 -8.08 20.11
CA ALA A 105 -1.89 -7.97 18.81
C ALA A 105 -1.10 -7.06 17.86
N ALA A 106 -0.73 -5.85 18.32
CA ALA A 106 0.06 -4.91 17.52
C ALA A 106 1.43 -5.49 17.14
N ALA A 107 2.17 -6.02 18.13
CA ALA A 107 3.47 -6.64 17.86
C ALA A 107 3.36 -7.83 16.90
N PHE A 108 2.32 -8.65 17.03
CA PHE A 108 2.12 -9.83 16.20
C PHE A 108 1.75 -9.48 14.76
N VAL A 109 0.85 -8.52 14.56
CA VAL A 109 0.53 -8.00 13.22
C VAL A 109 1.78 -7.43 12.55
N GLY A 110 2.56 -6.62 13.27
CA GLY A 110 3.80 -6.03 12.76
C GLY A 110 4.85 -7.07 12.39
N PHE A 111 5.06 -8.06 13.26
CA PHE A 111 5.97 -9.18 13.00
C PHE A 111 5.59 -9.94 11.73
N ILE A 112 4.31 -10.29 11.56
CA ILE A 112 3.82 -11.00 10.37
C ILE A 112 3.98 -10.11 9.13
N SER A 113 3.57 -8.84 9.19
CA SER A 113 3.70 -7.89 8.08
C SER A 113 5.16 -7.79 7.61
N MET A 114 6.10 -7.56 8.53
CA MET A 114 7.52 -7.43 8.20
C MET A 114 8.15 -8.72 7.68
N SER A 115 7.79 -9.87 8.25
CA SER A 115 8.26 -11.18 7.80
C SER A 115 7.78 -11.48 6.38
N LEU A 116 6.49 -11.20 6.11
CA LEU A 116 5.93 -11.35 4.78
C LEU A 116 6.57 -10.38 3.78
N ALA A 117 6.91 -9.16 4.19
CA ALA A 117 7.48 -8.16 3.28
C ALA A 117 8.88 -8.57 2.80
N TRP A 118 9.65 -9.22 3.67
CA TRP A 118 10.95 -9.77 3.30
C TRP A 118 10.82 -10.89 2.26
N VAL A 119 9.74 -11.67 2.28
CA VAL A 119 9.47 -12.68 1.24
C VAL A 119 8.92 -12.00 -0.02
N HIS A 120 7.85 -11.21 0.15
CA HIS A 120 7.10 -10.62 -0.93
C HIS A 120 6.41 -9.32 -0.46
N TRP A 121 6.95 -8.17 -0.83
CA TRP A 121 6.43 -6.89 -0.34
C TRP A 121 5.00 -6.58 -0.81
N GLY A 122 4.64 -6.90 -2.06
CA GLY A 122 3.27 -6.69 -2.56
C GLY A 122 2.21 -7.47 -1.78
N PHE A 123 2.49 -8.73 -1.46
CA PHE A 123 1.66 -9.56 -0.60
C PHE A 123 1.56 -9.00 0.83
N SER A 124 2.68 -8.60 1.43
CA SER A 124 2.72 -8.00 2.77
C SER A 124 1.86 -6.74 2.87
N LEU A 125 1.90 -5.86 1.87
CA LEU A 125 1.11 -4.62 1.85
C LEU A 125 -0.39 -4.90 1.97
N ILE A 126 -0.89 -5.87 1.21
CA ILE A 126 -2.32 -6.20 1.17
C ILE A 126 -2.71 -7.01 2.41
N MET A 127 -1.90 -8.00 2.75
CA MET A 127 -2.11 -8.85 3.93
C MET A 127 -2.02 -8.09 5.24
N GLY A 128 -1.13 -7.11 5.34
CA GLY A 128 -0.97 -6.28 6.51
C GLY A 128 -2.27 -5.52 6.83
N ALA A 129 -2.91 -4.96 5.81
CA ALA A 129 -4.20 -4.29 5.95
C ALA A 129 -5.33 -5.26 6.33
N ILE A 130 -5.45 -6.39 5.61
CA ILE A 130 -6.47 -7.40 5.90
C ILE A 130 -6.29 -7.96 7.32
N PHE A 131 -5.06 -8.29 7.71
CA PHE A 131 -4.77 -8.89 9.00
C PHE A 131 -4.97 -7.89 10.15
N ALA A 132 -4.61 -6.61 9.97
CA ALA A 132 -4.92 -5.56 10.94
C ALA A 132 -6.44 -5.41 11.16
N ARG A 133 -7.22 -5.42 10.06
CA ARG A 133 -8.69 -5.37 10.12
C ARG A 133 -9.27 -6.58 10.83
N GLU A 134 -8.84 -7.79 10.46
CA GLU A 134 -9.33 -9.02 11.07
C GLU A 134 -8.93 -9.15 12.55
N MET A 135 -7.70 -8.75 12.91
CA MET A 135 -7.26 -8.66 14.30
C MET A 135 -8.15 -7.68 15.09
N GLY A 136 -8.51 -6.55 14.49
CA GLY A 136 -9.43 -5.59 15.09
C GLY A 136 -10.81 -6.18 15.37
N LYS A 137 -11.37 -6.92 14.40
CA LYS A 137 -12.64 -7.63 14.55
C LYS A 137 -12.59 -8.70 15.63
N VAL A 138 -11.55 -9.53 15.64
CA VAL A 138 -11.37 -10.59 16.66
C VAL A 138 -11.24 -9.99 18.04
N ALA A 139 -10.42 -8.94 18.19
CA ALA A 139 -10.27 -8.24 19.46
C ALA A 139 -11.59 -7.67 19.97
N HIS A 140 -12.37 -7.02 19.11
CA HIS A 140 -13.69 -6.51 19.46
C HIS A 140 -14.63 -7.63 19.93
N ARG A 141 -14.71 -8.76 19.19
CA ARG A 141 -15.53 -9.92 19.60
C ARG A 141 -15.12 -10.53 20.94
N LYS A 142 -13.83 -10.45 21.29
CA LYS A 142 -13.27 -10.99 22.54
C LYS A 142 -13.23 -9.97 23.68
N ASP A 143 -13.74 -8.77 23.47
CA ASP A 143 -13.63 -7.66 24.42
C ASP A 143 -12.16 -7.37 24.84
N ILE A 144 -11.23 -7.54 23.89
CA ILE A 144 -9.83 -7.19 24.08
C ILE A 144 -9.67 -5.72 23.72
N ASN A 145 -9.24 -4.93 24.69
CA ASN A 145 -8.98 -3.52 24.47
C ASN A 145 -7.75 -3.33 23.57
N ILE A 146 -7.95 -2.72 22.40
CA ILE A 146 -6.94 -2.52 21.36
C ILE A 146 -7.01 -1.10 20.79
N HIS A 147 -5.87 -0.59 20.33
CA HIS A 147 -5.82 0.68 19.61
C HIS A 147 -5.72 0.40 18.10
N TYR A 148 -6.84 0.49 17.40
CA TYR A 148 -6.95 0.13 15.99
C TYR A 148 -6.00 0.91 15.07
N PRO A 149 -5.75 2.22 15.25
CA PRO A 149 -4.73 2.93 14.47
C PRO A 149 -3.34 2.31 14.60
N LEU A 150 -2.98 1.78 15.76
CA LEU A 150 -1.69 1.10 15.96
C LEU A 150 -1.65 -0.26 15.24
N LEU A 151 -2.79 -0.97 15.15
CA LEU A 151 -2.87 -2.16 14.30
C LEU A 151 -2.68 -1.81 12.82
N ALA A 152 -3.24 -0.70 12.35
CA ALA A 152 -3.05 -0.23 10.99
C ALA A 152 -1.56 0.12 10.73
N VAL A 153 -0.91 0.83 11.65
CA VAL A 153 0.54 1.08 11.60
C VAL A 153 1.31 -0.24 11.57
N ALA A 154 1.00 -1.18 12.46
CA ALA A 154 1.63 -2.50 12.51
C ALA A 154 1.49 -3.26 11.18
N GLY A 155 0.29 -3.24 10.59
CA GLY A 155 0.02 -3.84 9.28
C GLY A 155 0.90 -3.24 8.17
N TYR A 156 1.25 -1.96 8.27
CA TYR A 156 2.08 -1.25 7.29
C TYR A 156 3.60 -1.39 7.53
N MET A 157 4.03 -1.97 8.65
CA MET A 157 5.45 -2.04 9.01
C MET A 157 6.30 -2.85 8.02
N GLY A 158 5.70 -3.79 7.29
CA GLY A 158 6.37 -4.46 6.19
C GLY A 158 6.86 -3.48 5.13
N LEU A 159 6.00 -2.55 4.70
CA LEU A 159 6.38 -1.48 3.78
C LEU A 159 7.27 -0.42 4.46
N GLY A 160 7.05 -0.16 5.75
CA GLY A 160 7.83 0.83 6.50
C GLY A 160 9.29 0.44 6.75
N LEU A 161 9.61 -0.86 6.85
CA LEU A 161 10.93 -1.33 7.32
C LEU A 161 11.61 -2.38 6.44
N THR A 162 10.92 -3.44 6.03
CA THR A 162 11.59 -4.65 5.49
C THR A 162 11.36 -4.92 4.01
N TRP A 163 10.43 -4.21 3.35
CA TRP A 163 9.99 -4.48 1.98
C TRP A 163 11.10 -4.57 0.93
N HIS A 164 12.16 -3.79 1.07
CA HIS A 164 13.23 -3.72 0.08
C HIS A 164 14.46 -4.57 0.42
N TRP A 165 14.44 -5.23 1.58
CA TRP A 165 15.59 -5.96 2.13
C TRP A 165 15.53 -7.47 1.84
N GLY A 166 14.48 -7.87 1.13
CA GLY A 166 14.11 -9.26 0.94
C GLY A 166 14.25 -9.74 -0.49
N ILE A 167 13.78 -10.97 -0.72
CA ILE A 167 13.89 -11.67 -2.01
C ILE A 167 13.03 -11.06 -3.12
N SER A 168 12.13 -10.14 -2.78
CA SER A 168 11.30 -9.38 -3.73
C SER A 168 11.77 -7.93 -3.91
N GLY A 169 12.92 -7.56 -3.32
CA GLY A 169 13.50 -6.22 -3.42
C GLY A 169 13.98 -5.91 -4.83
N SER A 170 13.42 -4.87 -5.45
CA SER A 170 13.68 -4.59 -6.87
C SER A 170 15.13 -4.19 -7.17
N ALA A 171 15.73 -3.29 -6.39
CA ALA A 171 17.11 -2.89 -6.64
C ALA A 171 18.11 -4.04 -6.40
N PRO A 172 18.10 -4.78 -5.27
CA PRO A 172 19.06 -5.86 -5.08
C PRO A 172 18.91 -6.98 -6.12
N LEU A 173 17.71 -7.23 -6.64
CA LEU A 173 17.52 -8.16 -7.75
C LEU A 173 18.06 -7.61 -9.08
N GLN A 174 17.83 -6.33 -9.39
CA GLN A 174 18.36 -5.74 -10.62
C GLN A 174 19.88 -5.74 -10.67
N LEU A 175 20.57 -5.65 -9.52
CA LEU A 175 22.03 -5.77 -9.43
C LEU A 175 22.56 -7.15 -9.85
N THR A 176 21.72 -8.18 -9.85
CA THR A 176 22.10 -9.54 -10.26
C THR A 176 22.05 -9.74 -11.78
N ASP A 177 21.40 -8.84 -12.51
CA ASP A 177 21.20 -8.93 -13.96
C ASP A 177 22.24 -8.08 -14.70
N ALA A 178 23.06 -8.72 -15.52
CA ALA A 178 24.14 -8.08 -16.27
C ALA A 178 23.62 -7.04 -17.28
N ASN A 179 22.37 -7.14 -17.73
CA ASN A 179 21.78 -6.14 -18.63
C ASN A 179 21.55 -4.79 -17.95
N ASN A 180 21.57 -4.76 -16.61
CA ASN A 180 21.39 -3.53 -15.83
C ASN A 180 22.73 -2.93 -15.37
N ILE A 181 23.87 -3.52 -15.71
CA ILE A 181 25.19 -3.11 -15.22
C ILE A 181 26.06 -2.57 -16.37
N GLY A 182 26.78 -1.49 -16.12
CA GLY A 182 27.75 -0.91 -17.05
C GLY A 182 27.24 0.31 -17.80
N GLU A 183 28.08 0.85 -18.69
CA GLU A 183 27.83 2.13 -19.37
C GLU A 183 26.48 2.16 -20.10
N GLY A 184 25.69 3.21 -19.87
CA GLY A 184 24.37 3.37 -20.48
C GLY A 184 23.23 2.58 -19.83
N THR A 185 23.47 1.95 -18.68
CA THR A 185 22.45 1.22 -17.90
C THR A 185 22.09 1.95 -16.59
N GLY A 186 21.10 1.43 -15.85
CA GLY A 186 20.69 2.00 -14.55
C GLY A 186 21.78 1.94 -13.46
N PHE A 187 22.80 1.08 -13.62
CA PHE A 187 23.91 0.96 -12.68
C PHE A 187 25.26 1.11 -13.40
N GLU A 188 25.46 2.26 -14.06
CA GLU A 188 26.67 2.58 -14.83
C GLU A 188 27.98 2.57 -14.02
N PHE A 189 27.87 2.80 -12.71
CA PHE A 189 29.01 2.84 -11.79
C PHE A 189 29.55 1.45 -11.41
N LEU A 190 28.87 0.38 -11.83
CA LEU A 190 29.28 -1.00 -11.58
C LEU A 190 29.88 -1.62 -12.84
N THR A 191 30.96 -2.39 -12.65
CA THR A 191 31.64 -3.12 -13.73
C THR A 191 31.22 -4.59 -13.81
N SER A 192 30.51 -5.09 -12.81
CA SER A 192 30.04 -6.47 -12.72
C SER A 192 28.77 -6.56 -11.87
N THR A 193 27.99 -7.62 -12.09
CA THR A 193 26.81 -7.91 -11.27
C THR A 193 27.19 -8.17 -9.81
N VAL A 194 26.27 -7.85 -8.90
CA VAL A 194 26.41 -8.13 -7.47
C VAL A 194 25.44 -9.27 -7.11
N PRO A 195 25.93 -10.46 -6.76
CA PRO A 195 25.08 -11.60 -6.43
C PRO A 195 24.20 -11.33 -5.20
N ALA A 196 23.03 -11.99 -5.13
CA ALA A 196 22.14 -11.91 -3.97
C ALA A 196 22.80 -12.36 -2.65
N ALA A 197 23.84 -13.20 -2.72
CA ALA A 197 24.64 -13.62 -1.57
C ALA A 197 25.42 -12.47 -0.91
N GLU A 198 25.74 -11.42 -1.67
CA GLU A 198 26.45 -10.22 -1.20
C GLU A 198 25.48 -9.09 -0.78
N THR A 199 24.18 -9.25 -1.08
CA THR A 199 23.14 -8.28 -0.74
C THR A 199 22.10 -8.90 0.19
N ILE A 200 21.05 -9.53 -0.35
CA ILE A 200 19.87 -10.03 0.37
C ILE A 200 20.24 -11.11 1.40
N PHE A 201 21.07 -12.06 0.99
CA PHE A 201 21.47 -13.20 1.81
C PHE A 201 22.79 -12.99 2.55
N HIS A 202 23.36 -11.78 2.46
CA HIS A 202 24.57 -11.47 3.20
C HIS A 202 24.25 -11.50 4.71
N PRO A 203 25.09 -12.14 5.56
CA PRO A 203 24.81 -12.28 6.99
C PRO A 203 24.53 -10.95 7.71
N TYR A 204 25.19 -9.87 7.28
CA TYR A 204 24.94 -8.51 7.78
C TYR A 204 23.49 -8.06 7.50
N ALA A 205 23.01 -8.19 6.27
CA ALA A 205 21.67 -7.77 5.87
C ALA A 205 20.59 -8.61 6.57
N LEU A 206 20.80 -9.93 6.66
CA LEU A 206 19.89 -10.84 7.39
C LEU A 206 19.84 -10.51 8.88
N THR A 207 20.99 -10.27 9.51
CA THR A 207 21.07 -9.89 10.93
C THR A 207 20.34 -8.59 11.17
N LEU A 208 20.58 -7.57 10.34
CA LEU A 208 19.97 -6.25 10.50
C LEU A 208 18.46 -6.29 10.21
N THR A 209 18.00 -7.11 9.26
CA THR A 209 16.58 -7.39 9.05
C THR A 209 15.96 -8.01 10.29
N ALA A 210 16.56 -9.07 10.83
CA ALA A 210 16.05 -9.77 12.02
C ALA A 210 16.00 -8.85 13.24
N LEU A 211 17.07 -8.06 13.48
CA LEU A 211 17.11 -7.08 14.56
C LEU A 211 16.04 -5.99 14.38
N SER A 212 15.82 -5.53 13.14
CA SER A 212 14.78 -4.54 12.84
C SER A 212 13.38 -5.08 13.12
N ILE A 213 13.10 -6.34 12.73
CA ILE A 213 11.83 -7.01 13.02
C ILE A 213 11.61 -7.11 14.54
N VAL A 214 12.63 -7.57 15.29
CA VAL A 214 12.53 -7.70 16.75
C VAL A 214 12.33 -6.34 17.41
N PHE A 215 13.13 -5.35 17.03
CA PHE A 215 13.06 -4.00 17.58
C PHE A 215 11.69 -3.36 17.31
N ALA A 216 11.24 -3.37 16.06
CA ALA A 216 9.96 -2.77 15.69
C ALA A 216 8.78 -3.49 16.36
N SER A 217 8.82 -4.81 16.47
CA SER A 217 7.79 -5.57 17.20
C SER A 217 7.76 -5.21 18.69
N ALA A 218 8.93 -5.03 19.32
CA ALA A 218 9.02 -4.58 20.70
C ALA A 218 8.52 -3.14 20.87
N VAL A 219 8.83 -2.24 19.94
CA VAL A 219 8.33 -0.86 19.94
C VAL A 219 6.80 -0.85 19.82
N LEU A 220 6.22 -1.61 18.89
CA LEU A 220 4.76 -1.74 18.76
C LEU A 220 4.10 -2.28 20.03
N TYR A 221 4.73 -3.26 20.68
CA TYR A 221 4.26 -3.79 21.95
C TYR A 221 4.21 -2.71 23.04
N VAL A 222 5.28 -1.93 23.18
CA VAL A 222 5.40 -0.88 24.20
C VAL A 222 4.53 0.34 23.90
N LEU A 223 4.29 0.63 22.61
CA LEU A 223 3.50 1.77 22.18
C LEU A 223 1.99 1.55 22.37
N ALA A 224 1.55 0.30 22.49
CA ALA A 224 0.13 -0.04 22.61
C ALA A 224 -0.50 0.60 23.85
N PRO A 225 -1.41 1.57 23.69
CA PRO A 225 -2.10 2.16 24.83
C PRO A 225 -3.12 1.15 25.37
N SER A 226 -3.50 1.35 26.64
CA SER A 226 -4.49 0.55 27.35
C SER A 226 -5.56 1.45 27.97
N GLY A 227 -6.70 0.84 28.34
CA GLY A 227 -7.83 1.55 28.96
C GLY A 227 -8.50 2.51 27.98
N ASP A 228 -8.95 3.66 28.48
CA ASP A 228 -9.74 4.65 27.72
C ASP A 228 -8.98 5.32 26.56
N ARG A 229 -7.65 5.11 26.49
CA ARG A 229 -6.81 5.62 25.39
C ARG A 229 -6.76 4.68 24.18
N ALA A 230 -7.13 3.42 24.37
CA ALA A 230 -7.20 2.46 23.29
C ALA A 230 -8.51 2.68 22.53
N LYS A 231 -8.37 2.98 21.24
CA LYS A 231 -9.49 3.31 20.36
C LYS A 231 -9.82 2.11 19.51
N GLY A 232 -11.01 1.54 19.73
CA GLY A 232 -11.44 0.31 19.10
C GLY A 232 -11.67 0.47 17.59
N ILE A 233 -11.86 -0.65 16.89
CA ILE A 233 -12.14 -0.65 15.45
C ILE A 233 -13.47 0.07 15.12
N THR A 234 -14.45 0.00 16.01
CA THR A 234 -15.79 0.60 15.86
C THR A 234 -15.80 2.13 15.89
N GLU A 235 -14.69 2.77 16.28
CA GLU A 235 -14.54 4.23 16.15
C GLU A 235 -14.21 4.67 14.72
N TYR A 236 -13.77 3.75 13.87
CA TYR A 236 -13.29 4.03 12.51
C TYR A 236 -14.07 3.28 11.43
N VAL A 237 -14.74 2.19 11.80
CA VAL A 237 -15.52 1.35 10.88
C VAL A 237 -16.86 1.05 11.54
N ASP A 238 -17.96 1.33 10.83
CA ASP A 238 -19.29 1.03 11.33
C ASP A 238 -19.47 -0.46 11.60
N GLU A 239 -20.12 -0.81 12.71
CA GLU A 239 -20.24 -2.20 13.16
C GLU A 239 -20.96 -3.09 12.13
N ALA A 240 -21.91 -2.52 11.37
CA ALA A 240 -22.59 -3.20 10.27
C ALA A 240 -21.62 -3.65 9.17
N ASP A 241 -20.58 -2.85 8.88
CA ASP A 241 -19.57 -3.13 7.85
C ASP A 241 -18.49 -4.12 8.32
N LEU A 242 -18.38 -4.38 9.63
CA LEU A 242 -17.36 -5.29 10.17
C LEU A 242 -17.61 -6.76 9.79
N PHE A 243 -18.88 -7.15 9.72
CA PHE A 243 -19.28 -8.55 9.52
C PHE A 243 -19.94 -8.81 8.16
N ASP A 244 -20.16 -7.76 7.38
CA ASP A 244 -20.65 -7.95 6.03
C ASP A 244 -19.55 -8.59 5.17
N SER A 245 -19.92 -9.67 4.49
CA SER A 245 -18.99 -10.57 3.80
C SER A 245 -18.62 -10.10 2.40
N ALA A 246 -18.97 -8.86 2.05
CA ALA A 246 -18.63 -8.28 0.77
C ALA A 246 -17.12 -8.02 0.72
N ALA A 247 -16.43 -8.82 -0.09
CA ALA A 247 -15.07 -8.54 -0.50
C ALA A 247 -15.01 -7.11 -1.05
N ASP A 248 -14.10 -6.32 -0.51
CA ASP A 248 -13.70 -4.97 -0.94
C ASP A 248 -13.04 -4.94 -2.33
N GLY A 249 -13.20 -6.02 -3.13
CA GLY A 249 -12.75 -6.18 -4.51
C GLY A 249 -13.56 -5.36 -5.53
N GLY A 250 -13.82 -4.09 -5.21
CA GLY A 250 -14.63 -3.19 -6.00
C GLY A 250 -16.11 -3.34 -5.67
N ARG A 251 -16.64 -2.40 -4.87
CA ARG A 251 -18.09 -2.17 -4.84
C ARG A 251 -18.50 -1.78 -6.26
N ALA A 252 -19.30 -2.61 -6.93
CA ALA A 252 -20.28 -2.07 -7.85
C ALA A 252 -21.27 -1.31 -6.96
N THR A 253 -21.03 -0.02 -6.78
CA THR A 253 -22.03 0.86 -6.21
C THR A 253 -23.20 0.85 -7.18
N ASP A 254 -24.31 0.23 -6.77
CA ASP A 254 -25.65 0.44 -7.34
C ASP A 254 -26.16 1.85 -7.01
N ASP A 255 -25.30 2.86 -7.17
CA ASP A 255 -25.73 4.23 -7.35
C ASP A 255 -26.11 4.33 -8.82
N ALA A 256 -27.38 4.03 -9.08
CA ALA A 256 -28.06 4.39 -10.30
C ALA A 256 -27.73 5.86 -10.60
N ALA A 257 -26.83 6.07 -11.56
CA ALA A 257 -26.69 7.33 -12.25
C ALA A 257 -28.09 7.65 -12.78
N THR A 258 -28.71 8.63 -12.13
CA THR A 258 -29.98 9.18 -12.54
C THR A 258 -29.80 9.68 -13.95
N ASP A 259 -30.49 8.99 -14.85
CA ASP A 259 -30.73 9.34 -16.23
C ASP A 259 -31.08 10.83 -16.34
N GLY A 260 -30.17 11.57 -16.96
CA GLY A 260 -30.35 12.95 -17.39
C GLY A 260 -30.57 13.01 -18.91
N GLY A 261 -31.29 12.05 -19.48
CA GLY A 261 -31.85 12.12 -20.82
C GLY A 261 -33.11 12.98 -20.78
N THR A 262 -33.00 14.22 -21.27
CA THR A 262 -34.16 15.07 -21.48
C THR A 262 -35.08 14.46 -22.53
N ASP A 263 -36.30 14.11 -22.10
CA ASP A 263 -37.45 13.91 -22.96
C ASP A 263 -37.70 15.15 -23.84
N ALA A 264 -37.60 14.97 -25.15
CA ALA A 264 -38.35 15.75 -26.12
C ALA A 264 -39.04 14.76 -27.05
N ALA A 265 -40.29 14.45 -26.72
CA ALA A 265 -41.24 13.80 -27.61
C ALA A 265 -41.51 14.70 -28.83
N ASP A 266 -41.54 14.13 -30.04
CA ASP A 266 -42.81 14.05 -30.79
C ASP A 266 -42.73 13.17 -32.06
N ALA A 267 -43.70 12.25 -32.13
CA ALA A 267 -44.51 11.82 -33.27
C ALA A 267 -43.93 11.08 -34.52
N ALA A 268 -44.39 9.83 -34.66
CA ALA A 268 -44.94 9.13 -35.86
C ALA A 268 -44.01 8.85 -37.06
N ASP A 269 -44.03 7.73 -37.80
CA ASP A 269 -44.80 6.47 -37.92
C ASP A 269 -43.91 5.48 -38.77
N PRO A 270 -44.31 4.27 -39.23
CA PRO A 270 -43.46 3.08 -39.20
C PRO A 270 -43.03 2.51 -40.57
N VAL A 271 -42.02 1.61 -40.52
CA VAL A 271 -41.74 0.47 -41.43
C VAL A 271 -41.50 0.75 -42.92
N ASP A 272 -40.29 0.44 -43.40
CA ASP A 272 -40.10 -0.31 -44.65
C ASP A 272 -38.72 -1.00 -44.68
N GLU A 273 -38.72 -2.34 -44.75
CA GLU A 273 -37.56 -3.17 -45.05
C GLU A 273 -37.25 -3.11 -46.56
N PRO A 274 -35.98 -3.03 -46.99
CA PRO A 274 -35.64 -3.31 -48.38
C PRO A 274 -35.45 -4.83 -48.60
N PRO A 275 -35.96 -5.40 -49.71
CA PRO A 275 -35.85 -6.83 -49.97
C PRO A 275 -34.45 -7.21 -50.50
N ALA A 276 -34.15 -8.50 -50.32
CA ALA A 276 -32.97 -9.18 -50.84
C ALA A 276 -33.02 -9.44 -52.36
N GLU A 277 -31.81 -9.70 -52.91
CA GLU A 277 -31.44 -10.19 -54.26
C GLU A 277 -31.42 -9.11 -55.37
N VAL A 278 -30.34 -8.94 -56.15
CA VAL A 278 -29.60 -9.90 -57.02
C VAL A 278 -28.10 -9.63 -57.03
#